data_AF-A0AB94IL57-F1
#
_entry.id   AF-A0AB94IL57-F1
#
_cell.length_a   1.000
_cell.length_b   1.000
_cell.length_c   1.000
_cell.angle_alpha   90.00
_cell.angle_beta   90.00
_cell.angle_gamma   90.00
#
_symmetry.space_group_name_H-M   'P 1'
#
loop_
_entity.id
_entity.type
_entity.pdbx_description
1 polymer ?
#
loop_
_entity_poly.entity_id
_entity_poly.type
_entity_poly.pdbx_seq_one_letter_code
_entity_poly.pdbx_strand_id
1 'polypeptide(L)'
;MKKILALLLITILALTACTETTKNEVEKNKITNNNYKFIGESEHWKAEYIYKGTETWGDENGTTTYNNKDSYEFVLKYKGSLEELSSMQELHYSYKTNFSSGDSNAEFTEPPKERVFTSGGGSEGGANVKEDEVIHVNVKWDQFEESFELHNKRK
;
A
#
# COMPACT_ATOMS: atom_id res chain seq x y z
N MET A 1 9.45 -59.80 -68.59
CA MET A 1 9.61 -58.51 -69.27
C MET A 1 8.60 -57.52 -68.70
N LYS A 2 9.08 -56.36 -68.28
CA LYS A 2 8.36 -55.28 -67.59
C LYS A 2 7.24 -54.71 -68.44
N LYS A 3 6.06 -54.45 -67.87
CA LYS A 3 5.30 -53.22 -68.09
C LYS A 3 4.54 -52.86 -66.79
N ILE A 4 5.06 -51.81 -66.15
CA ILE A 4 4.49 -51.11 -65.01
C ILE A 4 3.61 -50.00 -65.60
N LEU A 5 2.35 -49.94 -65.19
CA LEU A 5 1.44 -48.79 -65.34
C LEU A 5 0.66 -48.74 -64.00
N ALA A 6 1.05 -47.98 -62.99
CA ALA A 6 1.06 -46.51 -62.82
C ALA A 6 -0.34 -45.92 -62.57
N LEU A 7 -0.43 -45.17 -61.45
CA LEU A 7 -1.50 -44.24 -61.02
C LEU A 7 -2.78 -44.88 -60.44
N LEU A 8 -3.34 -44.49 -59.29
CA LEU A 8 -3.24 -43.26 -58.48
C LEU A 8 -3.44 -43.62 -56.99
N LEU A 9 -2.37 -43.55 -56.20
CA LEU A 9 -2.44 -43.42 -54.75
C LEU A 9 -2.78 -41.95 -54.46
N ILE A 10 -4.04 -41.68 -54.13
CA ILE A 10 -4.45 -40.37 -53.60
C ILE A 10 -3.89 -40.30 -52.18
N THR A 11 -2.65 -39.82 -52.09
CA THR A 11 -2.06 -39.31 -50.86
C THR A 11 -2.86 -38.08 -50.46
N ILE A 12 -3.75 -38.26 -49.49
CA ILE A 12 -4.38 -37.17 -48.75
C ILE A 12 -3.25 -36.49 -47.97
N LEU A 13 -2.65 -35.46 -48.57
CA LEU A 13 -1.91 -34.43 -47.86
C LEU A 13 -2.93 -33.70 -46.99
N ALA A 14 -3.22 -34.26 -45.82
CA ALA A 14 -3.78 -33.51 -44.73
C ALA A 14 -2.71 -32.49 -44.33
N LEU A 15 -2.78 -31.31 -44.93
CA LEU A 15 -2.19 -30.11 -44.36
C LEU A 15 -2.86 -29.92 -43.01
N THR A 16 -2.30 -30.54 -41.97
CA THR A 16 -2.37 -30.02 -40.61
C THR A 16 -1.60 -28.71 -40.63
N ALA A 17 -2.17 -27.69 -41.28
CA ALA A 17 -1.88 -26.33 -40.92
C ALA A 17 -2.28 -26.26 -39.45
N CYS A 18 -1.26 -26.28 -38.59
CA CYS A 18 -1.39 -25.88 -37.22
C CYS A 18 -2.28 -24.65 -37.23
N THR A 19 -3.48 -24.77 -36.68
CA THR A 19 -4.19 -23.60 -36.22
C THR A 19 -3.21 -22.95 -35.26
N GLU A 20 -2.48 -21.94 -35.75
CA GLU A 20 -1.97 -20.87 -34.93
C GLU A 20 -3.23 -20.28 -34.29
N THR A 21 -3.64 -20.93 -33.20
CA THR A 21 -4.47 -20.33 -32.21
C THR A 21 -3.59 -19.18 -31.78
N THR A 22 -3.85 -18.01 -32.36
CA THR A 22 -3.45 -16.74 -31.79
C THR A 22 -4.03 -16.83 -30.39
N LYS A 23 -3.20 -17.30 -29.46
CA LYS A 23 -3.39 -17.08 -28.05
C LYS A 23 -3.34 -15.57 -28.00
N ASN A 24 -4.51 -14.95 -28.11
CA ASN A 24 -4.73 -13.67 -27.49
C ASN A 24 -4.47 -13.98 -26.01
N GLU A 25 -3.20 -13.91 -25.62
CA GLU A 25 -2.78 -13.91 -24.25
C GLU A 25 -3.49 -12.70 -23.67
N VAL A 26 -4.64 -12.98 -23.06
CA VAL A 26 -5.30 -12.02 -22.19
C VAL A 26 -4.28 -11.81 -21.09
N GLU A 27 -3.52 -10.72 -21.20
CA GLU A 27 -2.71 -10.14 -20.14
C GLU A 27 -3.57 -10.12 -18.88
N LYS A 28 -3.38 -11.11 -18.00
CA LYS A 28 -4.18 -11.24 -16.78
C LYS A 28 -3.58 -10.31 -15.74
N ASN A 29 -3.93 -9.03 -15.84
CA ASN A 29 -3.59 -8.09 -14.78
C ASN A 29 -4.40 -8.43 -13.52
N LYS A 30 -3.70 -8.82 -12.44
CA LYS A 30 -4.29 -9.04 -11.12
C LYS A 30 -4.21 -7.74 -10.33
N ILE A 31 -5.36 -7.18 -10.00
CA ILE A 31 -5.48 -5.99 -9.17
C ILE A 31 -5.91 -6.39 -7.76
N THR A 32 -5.19 -5.92 -6.75
CA THR A 32 -5.52 -6.12 -5.33
C THR A 32 -5.65 -4.77 -4.63
N ASN A 33 -6.76 -4.56 -3.93
CA ASN A 33 -7.02 -3.34 -3.17
C ASN A 33 -6.84 -3.61 -1.67
N ASN A 34 -5.96 -2.84 -1.04
CA ASN A 34 -5.60 -2.95 0.36
C ASN A 34 -6.12 -1.71 1.08
N ASN A 35 -7.03 -1.90 2.03
CA ASN A 35 -7.60 -0.81 2.83
C ASN A 35 -7.48 -1.17 4.31
N TYR A 36 -6.51 -0.58 4.99
CA TYR A 36 -6.19 -0.89 6.38
C TYR A 36 -6.39 0.33 7.27
N LYS A 37 -6.76 0.07 8.52
CA LYS A 37 -6.86 1.09 9.56
C LYS A 37 -6.16 0.56 10.79
N PHE A 38 -4.99 1.12 11.09
CA PHE A 38 -4.24 0.82 12.30
C PHE A 38 -4.62 1.83 13.38
N ILE A 39 -4.82 1.34 14.60
CA ILE A 39 -5.22 2.15 15.75
C ILE A 39 -4.36 1.78 16.95
N GLY A 40 -4.14 2.74 17.83
CA GLY A 40 -3.43 2.56 19.08
C GLY A 40 -3.48 3.83 19.92
N GLU A 41 -3.10 3.70 21.19
CA GLU A 41 -3.10 4.80 22.13
C GLU A 41 -2.02 4.63 23.20
N SER A 42 -1.67 5.75 23.81
CA SER A 42 -0.84 5.88 24.99
C SER A 42 -1.65 6.58 26.10
N GLU A 43 -0.98 7.10 27.12
CA GLU A 43 -1.63 7.80 28.21
C GLU A 43 -2.39 9.03 27.70
N HIS A 44 -1.71 9.92 26.97
CA HIS A 44 -2.27 11.20 26.53
C HIS A 44 -2.74 11.23 25.07
N TRP A 45 -2.24 10.32 24.23
CA TRP A 45 -2.50 10.35 22.79
C TRP A 45 -3.21 9.10 22.31
N LYS A 46 -3.96 9.25 21.23
CA LYS A 46 -4.40 8.15 20.38
C LYS A 46 -4.14 8.48 18.93
N ALA A 47 -3.84 7.48 18.13
CA ALA A 47 -3.57 7.68 16.73
C ALA A 47 -4.29 6.66 15.83
N GLU A 48 -4.53 7.08 14.60
CA GLU A 48 -4.98 6.24 13.51
C GLU A 48 -4.05 6.39 12.30
N TYR A 49 -3.69 5.28 11.67
CA TYR A 49 -3.04 5.28 10.36
C TYR A 49 -3.95 4.59 9.35
N ILE A 50 -4.47 5.36 8.40
CA ILE A 50 -5.45 4.92 7.40
C ILE A 50 -4.70 4.74 6.10
N TYR A 51 -4.54 3.50 5.65
CA TYR A 51 -3.80 3.15 4.44
C TYR A 51 -4.74 2.70 3.33
N LYS A 52 -4.49 3.17 2.11
CA LYS A 52 -5.17 2.74 0.88
C LYS A 52 -4.12 2.44 -0.19
N GLY A 53 -3.97 1.18 -0.56
CA GLY A 53 -3.04 0.73 -1.59
C GLY A 53 -3.73 -0.05 -2.70
N THR A 54 -3.27 0.11 -3.93
CA THR A 54 -3.65 -0.69 -5.10
C THR A 54 -2.40 -1.36 -5.66
N GLU A 55 -2.36 -2.68 -5.65
CA GLU A 55 -1.31 -3.48 -6.27
C GLU A 55 -1.79 -4.01 -7.61
N THR A 56 -1.00 -3.78 -8.66
CA THR A 56 -1.24 -4.31 -10.01
C THR A 56 -0.09 -5.23 -10.36
N TRP A 57 -0.42 -6.49 -10.62
CA TRP A 57 0.51 -7.49 -11.14
C TRP A 57 0.15 -7.81 -12.57
N GLY A 58 1.12 -7.73 -13.48
CA GLY A 58 0.94 -8.05 -14.89
C GLY A 58 1.95 -9.08 -15.38
N ASP A 59 1.78 -9.47 -16.64
CA ASP A 59 2.75 -10.29 -17.38
C ASP A 59 2.93 -9.65 -18.76
N GLU A 60 4.11 -9.07 -18.99
CA GLU A 60 4.46 -8.46 -20.27
C GLU A 60 5.48 -9.36 -20.97
N ASN A 61 5.03 -10.08 -22.00
CA ASN A 61 5.86 -11.02 -22.78
C ASN A 61 6.60 -12.07 -21.91
N GLY A 62 5.91 -12.63 -20.90
CA GLY A 62 6.49 -13.60 -19.97
C GLY A 62 7.35 -12.98 -18.85
N THR A 63 7.40 -11.64 -18.75
CA THR A 63 8.03 -10.93 -17.63
C THR A 63 6.96 -10.44 -16.66
N THR A 64 7.03 -10.89 -15.40
CA THR A 64 6.13 -10.39 -14.36
C THR A 64 6.41 -8.91 -14.07
N THR A 65 5.37 -8.08 -14.21
CA THR A 65 5.42 -6.66 -13.85
C THR A 65 4.67 -6.44 -12.53
N TYR A 66 5.15 -5.47 -11.74
CA TYR A 66 4.53 -5.07 -10.48
C TYR A 66 4.50 -3.55 -10.39
N ASN A 67 3.33 -3.01 -10.07
CA ASN A 67 3.17 -1.62 -9.69
C ASN A 67 2.32 -1.52 -8.42
N ASN A 68 2.62 -0.53 -7.59
CA ASN A 68 1.81 -0.17 -6.43
C ASN A 68 1.52 1.31 -6.46
N LYS A 69 0.28 1.68 -6.15
CA LYS A 69 -0.08 3.06 -5.90
C LYS A 69 -0.77 3.15 -4.56
N ASP A 70 -0.33 4.07 -3.71
CA ASP A 70 -0.90 4.19 -2.39
C ASP A 70 -1.10 5.63 -1.92
N SER A 71 -1.91 5.72 -0.87
CA SER A 71 -2.06 6.91 -0.06
C SER A 71 -2.31 6.53 1.38
N TYR A 72 -1.95 7.45 2.28
CA TYR A 72 -2.23 7.31 3.69
C TYR A 72 -2.64 8.64 4.32
N GLU A 73 -3.34 8.51 5.44
CA GLU A 73 -3.64 9.59 6.37
C GLU A 73 -3.28 9.12 7.78
N PHE A 74 -2.45 9.90 8.47
CA PHE A 74 -2.14 9.74 9.88
C PHE A 74 -2.89 10.78 10.68
N VAL A 75 -3.61 10.34 11.70
CA VAL A 75 -4.43 11.18 12.57
C VAL A 75 -3.97 10.98 14.00
N LEU A 76 -3.39 12.02 14.60
CA LEU A 76 -3.02 12.06 16.01
C LEU A 76 -4.04 12.89 16.79
N LYS A 77 -4.53 12.37 17.91
CA LYS A 77 -5.52 13.05 18.74
C LYS A 77 -5.15 13.04 20.21
N TYR A 78 -5.15 14.22 20.81
CA TYR A 78 -5.01 14.38 22.26
C TYR A 78 -6.30 13.91 22.97
N LYS A 79 -6.13 13.11 24.03
CA LYS A 79 -7.24 12.52 24.79
C LYS A 79 -7.83 13.50 25.80
N GLY A 80 -6.99 14.34 26.39
CA GLY A 80 -7.36 15.37 27.37
C GLY A 80 -8.09 16.58 26.77
N SER A 81 -8.34 17.60 27.58
CA SER A 81 -9.02 18.82 27.15
C SER A 81 -8.12 19.74 26.30
N LEU A 82 -8.70 20.75 25.64
CA LEU A 82 -7.92 21.76 24.92
C LEU A 82 -7.19 22.69 25.90
N GLU A 83 -7.75 22.89 27.10
CA GLU A 83 -7.15 23.68 28.16
C GLU A 83 -5.83 23.05 28.66
N GLU A 84 -5.75 21.72 28.72
CA GLU A 84 -4.48 21.03 29.03
C GLU A 84 -3.39 21.25 27.97
N LEU A 85 -3.77 21.59 26.74
CA LEU A 85 -2.83 21.98 25.67
C LEU A 85 -2.53 23.48 25.67
N SER A 86 -3.11 24.28 26.57
CA SER A 86 -3.00 25.75 26.53
C SER A 86 -1.60 26.27 26.83
N SER A 87 -0.67 25.43 27.28
CA SER A 87 0.74 25.78 27.47
C SER A 87 1.66 25.13 26.44
N MET A 88 1.13 24.30 25.53
CA MET A 88 1.95 23.55 24.58
C MET A 88 2.55 24.50 23.54
N GLN A 89 3.88 24.52 23.45
CA GLN A 89 4.63 25.38 22.53
C GLN A 89 5.17 24.59 21.35
N GLU A 90 5.47 23.32 21.55
CA GLU A 90 6.04 22.47 20.50
C GLU A 90 5.30 21.12 20.47
N LEU A 91 5.00 20.65 19.26
CA LEU A 91 4.53 19.30 19.01
C LEU A 91 5.33 18.70 17.85
N HIS A 92 6.01 17.61 18.14
CA HIS A 92 6.64 16.77 17.14
C HIS A 92 6.06 15.37 17.22
N TYR A 93 5.59 14.84 16.09
CA TYR A 93 5.10 13.47 16.03
C TYR A 93 5.64 12.76 14.81
N SER A 94 5.88 11.47 14.95
CA SER A 94 6.34 10.61 13.86
C SER A 94 5.69 9.25 13.93
N TYR A 95 5.61 8.61 12.77
CA TYR A 95 5.23 7.21 12.65
C TYR A 95 6.26 6.48 11.77
N LYS A 96 6.40 5.18 12.03
CA LYS A 96 7.28 4.31 11.27
C LYS A 96 6.59 3.00 10.94
N THR A 97 6.55 2.70 9.65
CA THR A 97 6.17 1.43 9.07
C THR A 97 7.46 0.62 8.78
N ASN A 98 7.34 -0.60 8.30
CA ASN A 98 8.47 -1.45 7.90
C ASN A 98 9.29 -0.86 6.76
N PHE A 99 8.65 -0.07 5.89
CA PHE A 99 9.25 0.43 4.65
C PHE A 99 9.21 1.95 4.48
N SER A 100 8.52 2.65 5.37
CA SER A 100 8.34 4.10 5.30
C SER A 100 8.26 4.70 6.70
N SER A 101 8.42 6.02 6.76
CA SER A 101 8.21 6.82 7.95
C SER A 101 7.74 8.20 7.55
N GLY A 102 7.08 8.88 8.47
CA GLY A 102 6.79 10.30 8.32
C GLY A 102 6.83 10.98 9.66
N ASP A 103 7.22 12.25 9.64
CA ASP A 103 7.26 13.11 10.80
C ASP A 103 6.55 14.43 10.50
N SER A 104 6.21 15.16 11.55
CA SER A 104 5.61 16.48 11.49
C SER A 104 5.99 17.25 12.73
N ASN A 105 6.38 18.50 12.53
CA ASN A 105 6.74 19.44 13.58
C ASN A 105 5.83 20.66 13.53
N ALA A 106 5.36 21.11 14.68
CA ALA A 106 4.58 22.33 14.84
C ALA A 106 5.10 23.14 16.04
N GLU A 107 5.34 24.42 15.81
CA GLU A 107 5.67 25.41 16.83
C GLU A 107 4.49 26.37 17.01
N PHE A 108 4.16 26.69 18.25
CA PHE A 108 2.97 27.42 18.64
C PHE A 108 3.33 28.71 19.38
N THR A 109 3.13 29.86 18.74
CA THR A 109 3.22 31.18 19.41
C THR A 109 1.96 31.48 20.23
N GLU A 110 0.82 30.96 19.78
CA GLU A 110 -0.42 30.84 20.54
C GLU A 110 -0.74 29.35 20.72
N PRO A 111 -1.32 28.94 21.85
CA PRO A 111 -1.61 27.53 22.09
C PRO A 111 -2.50 26.92 21.00
N PRO A 112 -2.37 25.60 20.75
CA PRO A 112 -3.21 24.90 19.78
C PRO A 112 -4.70 25.16 20.03
N LYS A 113 -5.44 25.42 18.94
CA LYS A 113 -6.90 25.60 18.97
C LYS A 113 -7.67 24.31 18.73
N GLU A 114 -6.94 23.24 18.40
CA GLU A 114 -7.48 21.93 18.07
C GLU A 114 -6.72 20.83 18.83
N ARG A 115 -7.37 19.67 18.97
CA ARG A 115 -6.79 18.48 19.60
C ARG A 115 -6.41 17.41 18.58
N VAL A 116 -6.56 17.69 17.30
CA VAL A 116 -6.39 16.73 16.21
C VAL A 116 -5.33 17.28 15.27
N PHE A 117 -4.33 16.47 14.98
CA PHE A 117 -3.22 16.80 14.11
C PHE A 117 -3.12 15.71 13.04
N THR A 118 -3.02 16.12 11.77
CA THR A 118 -3.07 15.18 10.65
C THR A 118 -1.90 15.39 9.72
N SER A 119 -1.37 14.30 9.19
CA SER A 119 -0.44 14.30 8.07
C SER A 119 -0.83 13.23 7.06
N GLY A 120 -0.42 13.38 5.81
CA GLY A 120 -0.80 12.46 4.75
C GLY A 120 0.24 12.42 3.65
N GLY A 121 0.12 11.42 2.78
CA GLY A 121 1.04 11.22 1.67
C GLY A 121 0.63 10.04 0.82
N GLY A 122 1.50 9.66 -0.11
CA GLY A 122 1.27 8.56 -1.02
C GLY A 122 2.44 8.39 -1.98
N SER A 123 2.51 7.24 -2.62
CA SER A 123 3.58 6.87 -3.52
C SER A 123 3.06 6.10 -4.73
N GLU A 124 3.90 6.03 -5.77
CA GLU A 124 3.71 5.17 -6.93
C GLU A 124 5.00 4.38 -7.16
N GLY A 125 4.89 3.07 -7.38
CA GLY A 125 6.01 2.12 -7.47
C GLY A 125 6.66 1.76 -6.13
N GLY A 126 6.09 2.20 -5.01
CA GLY A 126 6.65 2.03 -3.66
C GLY A 126 6.39 0.66 -3.01
N ALA A 127 7.01 0.47 -1.84
CA ALA A 127 6.71 -0.66 -0.97
C ALA A 127 5.37 -0.44 -0.25
N ASN A 128 4.60 -1.52 -0.10
CA ASN A 128 3.23 -1.49 0.44
C ASN A 128 3.20 -1.91 1.93
N VAL A 129 2.38 -1.23 2.73
CA VAL A 129 2.09 -1.56 4.14
C VAL A 129 1.33 -2.88 4.22
N LYS A 130 1.75 -3.79 5.11
CA LYS A 130 1.13 -5.12 5.24
C LYS A 130 0.01 -5.14 6.28
N GLU A 131 -0.97 -6.02 6.09
CA GLU A 131 -2.18 -6.07 6.94
C GLU A 131 -1.85 -6.33 8.42
N ASP A 132 -0.82 -7.12 8.69
CA ASP A 132 -0.36 -7.54 10.02
C ASP A 132 0.78 -6.69 10.58
N GLU A 133 1.08 -5.57 9.93
CA GLU A 133 2.16 -4.68 10.32
C GLU A 133 1.91 -3.97 11.65
N VAL A 134 2.99 -3.65 12.34
CA VAL A 134 2.98 -2.83 13.56
C VAL A 134 3.59 -1.48 13.22
N ILE A 135 2.78 -0.42 13.35
CA ILE A 135 3.23 0.95 13.10
C ILE A 135 3.65 1.56 14.42
N HIS A 136 4.89 2.00 14.52
CA HIS A 136 5.42 2.60 15.74
C HIS A 136 5.20 4.11 15.69
N VAL A 137 4.63 4.67 16.75
CA VAL A 137 4.37 6.11 16.87
C VAL A 137 5.21 6.68 18.01
N ASN A 138 5.78 7.85 17.78
CA ASN A 138 6.45 8.65 18.79
C ASN A 138 5.88 10.06 18.77
N VAL A 139 5.55 10.59 19.95
CA VAL A 139 5.00 11.93 20.12
C VAL A 139 5.83 12.62 21.19
N LYS A 140 6.38 13.79 20.86
CA LYS A 140 7.08 14.68 21.77
C LYS A 140 6.34 16.01 21.80
N TRP A 141 6.11 16.52 22.99
CA TRP A 141 5.56 17.86 23.16
C TRP A 141 6.18 18.51 24.39
N ASP A 142 6.76 19.68 24.19
CA ASP A 142 7.58 20.36 25.19
C ASP A 142 8.61 19.42 25.86
N GLN A 143 8.43 19.08 27.15
CA GLN A 143 9.30 18.17 27.90
C GLN A 143 8.80 16.73 27.98
N PHE A 144 7.66 16.42 27.36
CA PHE A 144 7.02 15.12 27.42
C PHE A 144 7.30 14.31 26.15
N GLU A 145 7.35 12.99 26.32
CA GLU A 145 7.53 12.05 25.22
C GLU A 145 6.76 10.77 25.50
N GLU A 146 6.06 10.27 24.49
CA GLU A 146 5.35 9.00 24.51
C GLU A 146 5.65 8.20 23.24
N SER A 147 5.65 6.88 23.38
CA SER A 147 5.73 5.95 22.26
C SER A 147 4.74 4.82 22.44
N PHE A 148 4.11 4.41 21.34
CA PHE A 148 3.11 3.35 21.33
C PHE A 148 2.99 2.72 19.95
N GLU A 149 2.31 1.58 19.89
CA GLU A 149 2.12 0.80 18.67
C GLU A 149 0.70 0.96 18.14
N LEU A 150 0.56 0.98 16.82
CA LEU A 150 -0.72 0.86 16.15
C LEU A 150 -0.83 -0.53 15.54
N HIS A 151 -1.96 -1.19 15.79
CA HIS A 151 -2.29 -2.47 15.22
C HIS A 151 -3.53 -2.35 14.35
N ASN A 152 -3.63 -3.20 13.33
CA ASN A 152 -4.78 -3.21 12.43
C ASN A 152 -6.06 -3.51 13.21
N LYS A 153 -7.06 -2.63 13.11
CA LYS A 153 -8.35 -2.74 13.80
C LYS A 153 -9.11 -4.04 13.51
N ARG A 154 -8.84 -4.69 12.38
CA ARG A 154 -9.50 -5.95 12.00
C ARG A 154 -8.94 -7.18 12.74
N LYS A 155 -7.84 -7.01 13.47
CA LYS A 155 -7.23 -8.06 14.30
C LYS A 155 -7.61 -7.94 15.76
#